data_AF-A0A248YT09-F1
#
_entry.id   AF-A0A248YT09-F1
#
_cell.length_a   1.000
_cell.length_b   1.000
_cell.length_c   1.000
_cell.angle_alpha   90.00
_cell.angle_beta   90.00
_cell.angle_gamma   90.00
#
_symmetry.space_group_name_H-M   'P 1'
#
loop_
_entity.id
_entity.type
_entity.pdbx_description
1 polymer ?
#
loop_
_entity_poly.entity_id
_entity_poly.type
_entity_poly.pdbx_seq_one_letter_code
_entity_poly.pdbx_strand_id
1 'polypeptide(L)'
;MQRLAGKFALLLAGIYVLFPFGMAVSTAAGEPIPLWGWPLLLLPAFLFAPAVIAAIRLHRTSDRDIGKRLWWRSLLLACTGFVLVIAVALILGEANS
;
A
#
# COMPACT_ATOMS: atom_id res chain seq x y z
N MET A 1 15.62 -15.41 -2.78
CA MET A 1 14.54 -14.65 -3.47
C MET A 1 13.32 -14.37 -2.59
N GLN A 2 12.80 -15.33 -1.81
CA GLN A 2 11.63 -15.12 -0.92
C GLN A 2 11.77 -13.95 0.08
N ARG A 3 12.96 -13.75 0.68
CA ARG A 3 13.23 -12.62 1.59
C ARG A 3 13.26 -11.25 0.90
N LEU A 4 13.62 -11.18 -0.39
CA LEU A 4 13.66 -9.93 -1.16
C LEU A 4 12.24 -9.41 -1.43
N ALA A 5 11.31 -10.31 -1.77
CA ALA A 5 9.92 -9.95 -2.02
C ALA A 5 9.21 -9.40 -0.77
N GLY A 6 9.50 -9.94 0.42
CA GLY A 6 8.98 -9.37 1.67
C GLY A 6 9.50 -7.95 1.94
N LYS A 7 10.76 -7.67 1.59
CA LYS A 7 11.31 -6.30 1.61
C LYS A 7 10.64 -5.39 0.59
N PHE A 8 10.35 -5.88 -0.62
CA PHE A 8 9.60 -5.12 -1.63
C PHE A 8 8.18 -4.79 -1.17
N ALA A 9 7.45 -5.75 -0.58
CA ALA A 9 6.11 -5.50 -0.05
C ALA A 9 6.12 -4.47 1.08
N LEU A 10 7.12 -4.54 1.97
CA LEU A 10 7.33 -3.53 3.02
C LEU A 10 7.71 -2.16 2.45
N LEU A 11 8.55 -2.13 1.41
CA LEU A 11 8.96 -0.90 0.74
C LEU A 11 7.79 -0.24 0.02
N LEU A 12 6.95 -1.02 -0.67
CA LEU A 12 5.70 -0.56 -1.29
C LEU A 12 4.71 -0.03 -0.25
N ALA A 13 4.55 -0.74 0.87
CA ALA A 13 3.71 -0.25 1.98
C ALA A 13 4.28 1.04 2.59
N GLY A 14 5.61 1.16 2.70
CA GLY A 14 6.29 2.38 3.15
C GLY A 14 6.08 3.56 2.20
N ILE A 15 6.21 3.33 0.88
CA ILE A 15 5.89 4.33 -0.15
C ILE A 15 4.42 4.76 -0.02
N TYR A 16 3.52 3.80 0.21
CA TYR A 16 2.12 4.13 0.43
C TYR A 16 1.92 5.05 1.64
N VAL A 17 2.65 4.89 2.75
CA VAL A 17 2.54 5.81 3.92
C VAL A 17 2.96 7.24 3.59
N LEU A 18 3.87 7.44 2.63
CA LEU A 18 4.24 8.78 2.17
C LEU A 18 3.09 9.49 1.45
N PHE A 19 2.17 8.74 0.83
CA PHE A 19 1.02 9.29 0.10
C PHE A 19 0.02 10.05 0.99
N PRO A 20 -0.59 9.45 2.03
CA PRO A 20 -1.48 10.18 2.95
C PRO A 20 -0.73 11.25 3.73
N PHE A 21 0.58 11.09 3.97
CA PHE A 21 1.39 12.14 4.59
C PHE A 21 1.53 13.36 3.68
N GLY A 22 1.90 13.17 2.40
CA GLY A 22 1.96 14.26 1.42
C GLY A 22 0.60 14.94 1.22
N MET A 23 -0.47 14.15 1.18
CA MET A 23 -1.85 14.64 1.10
C MET A 23 -2.25 15.48 2.33
N ALA A 24 -1.91 15.03 3.54
CA ALA A 24 -2.15 15.80 4.76
C ALA A 24 -1.36 17.12 4.77
N VAL A 25 -0.10 17.11 4.30
CA VAL A 25 0.73 18.31 4.19
C VAL A 25 0.17 19.30 3.16
N SER A 26 -0.24 18.83 1.97
CA SER A 26 -0.87 19.67 0.94
C SER A 26 -2.20 20.27 1.44
N THR A 27 -3.02 19.47 2.14
CA THR A 27 -4.25 19.96 2.80
C THR A 27 -3.94 21.05 3.83
N ALA A 28 -2.91 20.86 4.65
CA ALA A 28 -2.47 21.86 5.64
C ALA A 28 -1.87 23.12 4.99
N ALA A 29 -1.30 23.00 3.79
CA ALA A 29 -0.74 24.11 3.02
C ALA A 29 -1.81 24.95 2.28
N GLY A 30 -3.09 24.56 2.33
CA GLY A 30 -4.20 25.32 1.77
C GLY A 30 -4.73 24.80 0.44
N GLU A 31 -4.34 23.60 0.00
CA GLU A 31 -4.96 22.88 -1.11
C GLU A 31 -5.90 21.79 -0.55
N PRO A 32 -7.15 22.12 -0.22
CA PRO A 32 -8.05 21.20 0.44
C PRO A 32 -8.43 20.05 -0.50
N ILE A 33 -8.12 18.83 -0.07
CA ILE A 33 -8.62 17.63 -0.74
C ILE A 33 -10.12 17.52 -0.47
N PRO A 34 -10.95 17.19 -1.48
CA PRO A 34 -12.36 16.94 -1.26
C PRO A 34 -12.59 15.91 -0.15
N LEU A 35 -13.63 16.11 0.68
CA LEU A 35 -13.92 15.24 1.84
C LEU A 35 -14.07 13.75 1.46
N TRP A 36 -14.53 13.46 0.25
CA TRP A 36 -14.66 12.09 -0.28
C TRP A 36 -13.32 11.44 -0.66
N GLY A 37 -12.23 12.21 -0.78
CA GLY A 37 -10.89 11.71 -1.04
C GLY A 37 -10.27 10.97 0.14
N TRP A 38 -10.66 11.32 1.38
CA TRP A 38 -10.18 10.66 2.60
C TRP A 38 -10.59 9.18 2.70
N PRO A 39 -11.88 8.80 2.51
CA PRO A 39 -12.26 7.40 2.38
C PRO A 39 -11.54 6.68 1.24
N LEU A 40 -11.32 7.36 0.11
CA LEU A 40 -10.63 6.77 -1.05
C LEU A 40 -9.18 6.41 -0.72
N LEU A 41 -8.50 7.25 0.05
CA LEU A 41 -7.15 7.00 0.55
C LEU A 41 -7.09 5.81 1.51
N LEU A 42 -8.19 5.41 2.17
CA LEU A 42 -8.20 4.23 3.07
C LEU A 42 -8.25 2.89 2.32
N LEU A 43 -8.74 2.88 1.07
CA LEU A 43 -8.86 1.65 0.29
C LEU A 43 -7.51 0.93 0.09
N PRO A 44 -6.42 1.63 -0.33
CA PRO A 44 -5.12 0.97 -0.43
C PRO A 44 -4.56 0.56 0.93
N ALA A 45 -4.80 1.31 2.02
CA ALA A 45 -4.39 0.90 3.37
C ALA A 45 -4.96 -0.48 3.74
N PHE A 46 -6.21 -0.73 3.37
CA PHE A 46 -6.88 -2.00 3.63
C PHE A 46 -6.24 -3.17 2.87
N LEU A 47 -5.62 -2.93 1.72
CA LEU A 47 -4.86 -3.95 0.97
C LEU A 47 -3.42 -4.09 1.46
N PHE A 48 -2.78 -2.99 1.86
CA PHE A 48 -1.40 -3.02 2.36
C PHE A 48 -1.30 -3.66 3.75
N ALA A 49 -2.29 -3.49 4.64
CA ALA A 49 -2.28 -4.12 5.95
C ALA A 49 -2.11 -5.65 5.93
N PRO A 50 -2.94 -6.44 5.20
CA PRO A 50 -2.74 -7.88 5.08
C PRO A 50 -1.47 -8.23 4.29
N ALA A 51 -1.02 -7.38 3.35
CA ALA A 51 0.24 -7.58 2.63
C ALA A 51 1.46 -7.51 3.57
N VAL A 52 1.47 -6.53 4.48
CA VAL A 52 2.52 -6.34 5.51
C VAL A 52 2.47 -7.47 6.54
N ILE A 53 1.28 -7.85 7.02
CA ILE A 53 1.14 -8.99 7.95
C ILE A 53 1.69 -10.27 7.31
N ALA A 54 1.36 -10.52 6.04
CA ALA A 54 1.90 -11.67 5.30
C ALA A 54 3.42 -11.57 5.12
N ALA A 55 3.97 -10.40 4.84
CA ALA A 55 5.42 -10.18 4.71
C ALA A 55 6.16 -10.41 6.04
N ILE A 56 5.61 -9.96 7.17
CA ILE A 56 6.16 -10.19 8.52
C ILE A 56 6.10 -11.67 8.87
N ARG A 57 4.97 -12.35 8.62
CA ARG A 57 4.84 -13.80 8.83
C ARG A 57 5.80 -14.60 7.96
N LEU A 58 6.08 -14.13 6.73
CA LEU A 58 7.05 -14.74 5.83
C LEU A 58 8.48 -14.67 6.40
N HIS A 59 8.82 -13.64 7.18
CA HIS A 59 10.11 -13.56 7.87
C HIS A 59 10.23 -14.50 9.08
N ARG A 60 9.10 -14.83 9.72
CA ARG A 60 9.05 -15.72 10.90
C ARG A 60 8.90 -17.20 10.56
N THR A 61 8.47 -17.55 9.36
CA THR A 61 8.18 -18.94 8.98
C THR A 61 9.39 -19.60 8.32
N SER A 62 9.87 -20.71 8.88
CA SER A 62 10.95 -21.53 8.30
C SER A 62 10.45 -22.63 7.34
N ASP A 63 9.14 -22.89 7.33
CA ASP A 63 8.50 -23.87 6.45
C ASP A 63 8.41 -23.35 5.00
N ARG A 64 8.97 -24.14 4.08
CA ARG A 64 9.16 -23.78 2.67
C ARG A 64 7.83 -23.71 1.90
N ASP A 65 6.87 -24.57 2.23
CA ASP A 65 5.59 -24.65 1.52
C ASP A 65 4.62 -23.54 1.97
N ILE A 66 4.57 -23.28 3.28
CA ILE A 66 3.84 -22.14 3.84
C ILE A 66 4.46 -20.82 3.33
N GLY A 67 5.79 -20.75 3.27
CA GLY A 67 6.52 -19.58 2.76
C GLY A 67 6.18 -19.24 1.30
N LYS A 68 6.01 -20.23 0.42
CA LYS A 68 5.67 -19.99 -0.99
C LYS A 68 4.24 -19.44 -1.16
N ARG A 69 3.29 -19.91 -0.35
CA ARG A 69 1.90 -19.44 -0.39
C ARG A 69 1.75 -18.02 0.21
N LEU A 70 2.45 -17.74 1.31
CA LEU A 70 2.51 -16.39 1.89
C LEU A 70 3.22 -15.39 0.96
N TRP A 71 4.27 -15.83 0.27
CA TRP A 71 4.98 -15.04 -0.73
C TRP A 71 4.04 -14.55 -1.84
N TRP A 72 3.27 -15.46 -2.44
CA TRP A 72 2.41 -15.10 -3.57
C TRP A 72 1.24 -14.21 -3.15
N ARG A 73 0.66 -14.45 -1.97
CA ARG A 73 -0.35 -13.56 -1.39
C ARG A 73 0.18 -12.16 -1.09
N SER A 74 1.35 -12.05 -0.46
CA SER A 74 1.95 -10.75 -0.12
C SER A 74 2.27 -9.93 -1.38
N LEU A 75 2.82 -10.58 -2.42
CA LEU A 75 3.13 -9.90 -3.66
C LEU A 75 1.86 -9.44 -4.40
N LEU A 76 0.85 -10.32 -4.51
CA LEU A 76 -0.42 -9.98 -5.16
C LEU A 76 -1.09 -8.81 -4.44
N LEU A 77 -1.21 -8.86 -3.10
CA LEU A 77 -1.81 -7.78 -2.33
C LEU A 77 -1.03 -6.47 -2.44
N ALA A 78 0.30 -6.51 -2.41
CA ALA A 78 1.13 -5.32 -2.58
C ALA A 78 1.00 -4.71 -3.99
N CYS A 79 0.94 -5.55 -5.02
CA CYS A 79 0.79 -5.13 -6.41
C CYS A 79 -0.62 -4.53 -6.64
N THR A 80 -1.67 -5.20 -6.15
CA THR A 80 -3.05 -4.69 -6.21
C THR A 80 -3.19 -3.39 -5.41
N GLY A 81 -2.59 -3.31 -4.22
CA GLY A 81 -2.57 -2.08 -3.41
C GLY A 81 -1.89 -0.93 -4.15
N PHE A 82 -0.77 -1.19 -4.83
CA PHE A 82 -0.05 -0.18 -5.61
C PHE A 82 -0.85 0.32 -6.82
N VAL A 83 -1.46 -0.59 -7.58
CA VAL A 83 -2.38 -0.22 -8.68
C VAL A 83 -3.52 0.65 -8.15
N LEU A 84 -4.05 0.33 -6.96
CA LEU A 84 -5.10 1.12 -6.35
C LEU A 84 -4.62 2.52 -5.91
N VAL A 85 -3.39 2.65 -5.41
CA VAL A 85 -2.78 3.95 -5.12
C VAL A 85 -2.70 4.81 -6.38
N ILE A 86 -2.23 4.24 -7.49
CA ILE A 86 -2.17 4.95 -8.78
C ILE A 86 -3.56 5.40 -9.20
N ALA A 87 -4.55 4.51 -9.15
CA ALA A 87 -5.93 4.84 -9.50
C ALA A 87 -6.49 5.98 -8.63
N VAL A 88 -6.28 5.93 -7.31
CA VAL A 88 -6.69 6.98 -6.37
C VAL A 88 -5.97 8.30 -6.69
N ALA A 89 -4.68 8.26 -6.98
CA ALA A 89 -3.89 9.44 -7.34
C ALA A 89 -4.40 10.10 -8.63
N LEU A 90 -4.75 9.31 -9.65
CA LEU A 90 -5.33 9.82 -10.89
C LEU A 90 -6.71 10.45 -10.67
N ILE A 91 -7.58 9.78 -9.90
CA ILE A 91 -8.93 10.29 -9.58
C ILE A 91 -8.85 11.61 -8.81
N LEU A 92 -7.96 11.69 -7.81
CA LEU A 92 -7.77 12.90 -7.02
C LEU A 92 -7.08 14.02 -7.82
N GLY A 93 -6.19 13.65 -8.75
CA GLY A 93 -5.56 14.59 -9.67
C GLY A 93 -6.56 15.23 -10.63
N GLU A 94 -7.45 14.43 -11.24
CA GLU A 94 -8.53 14.94 -12.10
C GLU A 94 -9.57 15.76 -11.32
N ALA A 95 -9.80 15.46 -10.05
CA ALA A 95 -10.73 16.23 -9.23
C ALA A 95 -10.19 17.60 -8.80
N ASN A 96 -8.87 17.82 -8.87
CA ASN A 96 -8.21 19.07 -8.52
C ASN A 96 -7.85 19.95 -9.75
N SER A 97 -8.04 19.44 -10.98
CA SER A 97 -7.84 20.16 -12.24
C SER A 97 -9.11 20.84 -12.72
#